data_AF-A0A835W2Y2-F1
#
_entry.id   AF-A0A835W2Y2-F1
#
_cell.length_a   1.000
_cell.length_b   1.000
_cell.length_c   1.000
_cell.angle_alpha   90.00
_cell.angle_beta   90.00
_cell.angle_gamma   90.00
#
_symmetry.space_group_name_H-M   'P 1'
#
loop_
_entity.id
_entity.type
_entity.pdbx_description
1 polymer ?
#
loop_
_entity_poly.entity_id
_entity_poly.type
_entity_poly.pdbx_seq_one_letter_code
_entity_poly.pdbx_strand_id
1 'polypeptide(L)'
;MTKKTYFGVYYQFAEDRHDVWIVDVGNACVTADTKDQAMADIASQLSACLKDYTDTGQALPPASSKAEAMVKAADMLREARQEMPELYPQPIAQHMTVVTCELTDGSDSCDVPSCPDKGKYEPICA
;
A
#
# COMPACT_ATOMS: atom_id res chain seq x y z
N MET A 1 13.36 -2.99 9.99
CA MET A 1 12.91 -2.93 8.58
C MET A 1 12.31 -4.27 8.22
N THR A 2 11.00 -4.30 8.01
CA THR A 2 10.25 -5.53 7.72
C THR A 2 9.85 -5.54 6.25
N LYS A 3 10.26 -6.56 5.49
CA LYS A 3 9.83 -6.76 4.10
C LYS A 3 8.45 -7.39 4.06
N LYS A 4 7.57 -6.85 3.23
CA LYS A 4 6.23 -7.41 2.96
C LYS A 4 6.03 -7.61 1.48
N THR A 5 5.42 -8.73 1.12
CA THR A 5 5.18 -9.12 -0.26
C THR A 5 3.69 -9.43 -0.41
N TYR A 6 3.08 -8.81 -1.41
CA TYR A 6 1.68 -8.99 -1.76
C TYR A 6 1.54 -9.32 -3.25
N PHE A 7 0.46 -10.02 -3.58
CA PHE A 7 0.06 -10.24 -4.97
C PHE A 7 -0.82 -9.09 -5.42
N GLY A 8 -0.59 -8.65 -6.66
CA GLY A 8 -1.45 -7.71 -7.33
C GLY A 8 -1.74 -8.16 -8.75
N VAL A 9 -2.68 -7.49 -9.41
CA VAL A 9 -2.95 -7.71 -10.82
C VAL A 9 -2.72 -6.42 -11.58
N TYR A 10 -1.93 -6.52 -12.62
CA TYR A 10 -1.78 -5.49 -13.64
C TYR A 10 -2.90 -5.67 -14.67
N TYR A 11 -3.57 -4.57 -14.99
CA TYR A 11 -4.56 -4.47 -16.05
C TYR A 11 -4.13 -3.42 -17.07
N GLN A 12 -4.35 -3.73 -18.34
CA GLN A 12 -4.32 -2.73 -19.41
C GLN A 12 -5.74 -2.55 -19.94
N PHE A 13 -6.33 -1.38 -19.72
CA PHE A 13 -7.69 -1.07 -20.17
C PHE A 13 -7.70 -0.30 -21.49
N ALA A 14 -6.65 0.48 -21.77
CA ALA A 14 -6.43 1.19 -23.02
C ALA A 14 -4.92 1.24 -23.34
N GLU A 15 -4.54 1.85 -24.47
CA GLU A 15 -3.12 2.05 -24.81
C GLU A 15 -2.39 2.93 -23.80
N ASP A 16 -3.10 3.88 -23.21
CA ASP A 16 -2.65 4.90 -22.27
C ASP A 16 -3.28 4.70 -20.87
N ARG A 17 -3.76 3.49 -20.57
CA ARG A 17 -4.32 3.21 -19.25
C ARG A 17 -3.92 1.87 -18.69
N HIS A 18 -3.08 1.98 -17.67
CA HIS A 18 -2.43 0.88 -16.99
C HIS A 18 -2.74 0.96 -15.50
N ASP A 19 -3.42 -0.05 -14.99
CA ASP A 19 -3.78 -0.14 -13.59
C ASP A 19 -3.01 -1.27 -12.92
N VAL A 20 -2.59 -1.08 -11.66
CA VAL A 20 -2.07 -2.17 -10.81
C VAL A 20 -2.81 -2.15 -9.49
N TRP A 21 -3.45 -3.26 -9.15
CA TRP A 21 -4.25 -3.38 -7.92
C TRP A 21 -3.64 -4.43 -7.01
N ILE A 22 -3.40 -4.09 -5.74
CA ILE A 22 -3.03 -5.04 -4.70
C ILE A 22 -4.31 -5.52 -4.00
N VAL A 23 -4.70 -6.76 -4.25
CA VAL A 23 -6.03 -7.28 -3.88
C VAL A 23 -6.27 -7.44 -2.38
N ASP A 24 -5.21 -7.57 -1.60
CA ASP A 24 -5.30 -7.79 -0.14
C ASP A 24 -5.13 -6.50 0.67
N VAL A 25 -4.74 -5.40 0.02
CA VAL A 25 -4.47 -4.12 0.69
C VAL A 25 -5.44 -3.09 0.16
N GLY A 26 -6.35 -2.64 1.02
CA GLY A 26 -7.35 -1.65 0.65
C GLY A 26 -6.69 -0.37 0.11
N ASN A 27 -7.26 0.19 -0.96
CA ASN A 27 -6.78 1.41 -1.63
C ASN A 27 -5.36 1.36 -2.21
N ALA A 28 -4.68 0.20 -2.19
CA ALA A 28 -3.39 0.03 -2.83
C ALA A 28 -3.59 -0.25 -4.33
N CYS A 29 -3.92 0.80 -5.06
CA CYS A 29 -4.03 0.79 -6.51
C CYS A 29 -3.31 1.98 -7.14
N VAL A 30 -2.81 1.79 -8.34
CA VAL A 30 -2.20 2.85 -9.18
C VAL A 30 -2.85 2.79 -10.56
N THR A 31 -3.06 3.95 -11.15
CA THR A 31 -3.39 4.15 -12.57
C THR A 31 -2.35 5.07 -13.19
N ALA A 32 -1.80 4.69 -14.34
CA ALA A 32 -0.82 5.48 -15.07
C ALA A 32 -0.93 5.30 -16.59
N ASP A 33 -0.30 6.21 -17.33
CA ASP A 33 -0.32 6.24 -18.79
C ASP A 33 0.61 5.19 -19.42
N THR A 34 1.52 4.61 -18.63
CA THR A 34 2.43 3.56 -19.08
C THR A 34 2.56 2.44 -18.05
N LYS A 35 2.84 1.23 -18.54
CA LYS A 35 3.12 0.06 -17.69
C LYS A 35 4.28 0.31 -16.74
N ASP A 36 5.38 0.89 -17.22
CA ASP A 36 6.59 1.07 -16.42
C ASP A 36 6.36 2.06 -15.28
N GLN A 37 5.61 3.14 -15.53
CA GLN A 37 5.19 4.07 -14.49
C GLN A 37 4.29 3.39 -13.45
N ALA A 38 3.25 2.67 -13.90
CA ALA A 38 2.34 1.97 -12.97
C ALA A 38 3.10 0.99 -12.06
N MET A 39 4.09 0.27 -12.61
CA MET A 39 4.93 -0.67 -11.88
C MET A 39 5.96 0.00 -10.96
N ALA A 40 6.46 1.19 -11.32
CA ALA A 40 7.35 1.96 -10.47
C ALA A 40 6.62 2.54 -9.25
N ASP A 41 5.39 3.00 -9.46
CA ASP A 41 4.62 3.73 -8.44
C ASP A 41 3.94 2.79 -7.44
N ILE A 42 3.53 1.58 -7.85
CA ILE A 42 2.76 0.67 -7.00
C ILE A 42 3.50 0.24 -5.72
N ALA A 43 4.82 0.13 -5.74
CA ALA A 43 5.59 -0.21 -4.55
C ALA A 43 5.52 0.89 -3.47
N SER A 44 5.56 2.16 -3.91
CA SER A 44 5.43 3.33 -3.04
C SER A 44 4.00 3.44 -2.51
N GLN A 45 2.99 3.23 -3.36
CA GLN A 45 1.59 3.22 -2.95
C GLN A 45 1.31 2.12 -1.91
N LEU A 46 1.81 0.91 -2.15
CA LEU A 46 1.69 -0.20 -1.21
C LEU A 46 2.32 0.14 0.15
N SER A 47 3.52 0.72 0.16
CA SER A 47 4.20 1.14 1.39
C SER A 47 3.37 2.18 2.16
N ALA A 48 2.83 3.18 1.46
CA ALA A 48 1.98 4.21 2.06
C ALA A 48 0.71 3.59 2.68
N CYS A 49 0.00 2.75 1.93
CA CYS A 49 -1.21 2.10 2.45
C CYS A 49 -0.91 1.23 3.68
N LEU A 50 0.17 0.44 3.67
CA LEU A 50 0.55 -0.39 4.81
C LEU A 50 1.01 0.44 6.02
N LYS A 51 1.62 1.60 5.78
CA LYS A 51 1.95 2.55 6.84
C LYS A 51 0.69 3.12 7.50
N ASP A 52 -0.37 3.38 6.75
CA ASP A 52 -1.64 3.84 7.33
C ASP A 52 -2.23 2.80 8.30
N TYR A 53 -2.11 1.49 7.99
CA TYR A 53 -2.50 0.43 8.93
C TYR A 53 -1.68 0.51 10.22
N THR A 54 -0.35 0.67 10.13
CA THR A 54 0.50 0.75 11.32
C THR A 54 0.24 2.01 12.14
N ASP A 55 0.05 3.16 11.47
CA ASP A 55 -0.15 4.46 12.11
C ASP A 55 -1.53 4.55 12.80
N THR A 56 -2.54 3.84 12.27
CA THR A 56 -3.87 3.73 12.89
C THR A 56 -3.98 2.59 13.92
N GLY A 57 -2.89 1.85 14.16
CA GLY A 57 -2.87 0.70 15.08
C GLY A 57 -3.66 -0.51 14.58
N GLN A 58 -4.01 -0.55 13.29
CA GLN A 58 -4.66 -1.70 12.66
C GLN A 58 -3.63 -2.79 12.33
N ALA A 59 -4.08 -4.04 12.38
CA ALA A 59 -3.25 -5.15 11.93
C ALA A 59 -3.08 -5.11 10.41
N LEU A 60 -1.86 -5.39 9.93
CA LEU A 60 -1.59 -5.53 8.50
C LEU A 60 -2.42 -6.68 7.92
N PRO A 61 -3.01 -6.51 6.73
CA PRO A 61 -3.78 -7.57 6.10
C PRO A 61 -2.88 -8.75 5.71
N PRO A 62 -3.36 -10.00 5.85
CA PRO A 62 -2.62 -11.17 5.39
C PRO A 62 -2.56 -11.20 3.86
N ALA A 63 -1.41 -11.57 3.31
CA ALA A 63 -1.27 -11.80 1.87
C ALA A 63 -1.94 -13.13 1.48
N SER A 64 -2.83 -13.08 0.49
CA SER A 64 -3.46 -14.26 -0.08
C SER A 64 -2.48 -15.11 -0.88
N SER A 65 -2.85 -16.38 -1.11
CA SER A 65 -2.14 -17.19 -2.10
C SER A 65 -2.36 -16.63 -3.52
N LYS A 66 -1.47 -16.96 -4.46
CA LYS A 66 -1.61 -16.53 -5.87
C LYS A 66 -2.98 -16.87 -6.47
N ALA A 67 -3.52 -18.05 -6.14
CA ALA A 67 -4.81 -18.51 -6.64
C ALA A 67 -5.96 -17.68 -6.07
N GLU A 68 -5.97 -17.44 -4.76
CA GLU A 68 -6.95 -16.57 -4.11
C GLU A 68 -6.88 -15.14 -4.65
N ALA A 69 -5.67 -14.61 -4.84
CA ALA A 69 -5.47 -13.27 -5.35
C ALA A 69 -6.08 -13.08 -6.75
N MET A 70 -5.99 -14.08 -7.64
CA MET A 70 -6.66 -14.03 -8.95
C MET A 70 -8.18 -14.00 -8.82
N VAL A 71 -8.75 -14.78 -7.89
CA VAL A 71 -10.21 -14.81 -7.67
C VAL A 71 -10.68 -13.46 -7.13
N LYS A 72 -9.99 -12.91 -6.12
CA LYS A 72 -10.28 -11.58 -5.58
C LYS A 72 -10.18 -10.49 -6.65
N ALA A 73 -9.14 -10.52 -7.48
CA ALA A 73 -8.98 -9.56 -8.57
C ALA A 73 -10.14 -9.64 -9.57
N ALA A 74 -10.57 -10.86 -9.92
CA ALA A 74 -11.71 -11.06 -10.81
C ALA A 74 -13.03 -10.57 -10.19
N ASP A 75 -13.23 -10.78 -8.89
CA ASP A 75 -14.40 -10.28 -8.17
C ASP A 75 -14.40 -8.75 -8.06
N MET A 76 -13.27 -8.14 -7.68
CA MET A 76 -13.11 -6.69 -7.64
C MET A 76 -13.35 -6.06 -9.01
N LEU A 77 -12.79 -6.65 -10.08
CA LEU A 77 -13.04 -6.17 -11.43
C LEU A 77 -14.52 -6.30 -11.82
N ARG A 78 -15.16 -7.43 -11.48
CA ARG A 78 -16.59 -7.63 -11.75
C ARG A 78 -17.45 -6.58 -11.04
N GLU A 79 -17.15 -6.26 -9.79
CA GLU A 79 -17.84 -5.22 -9.01
C GLU A 79 -17.60 -3.83 -9.61
N ALA A 80 -16.34 -3.47 -9.88
CA ALA A 80 -15.99 -2.19 -10.50
C ALA A 80 -16.67 -1.97 -11.87
N ARG A 81 -16.84 -3.05 -12.64
CA ARG A 81 -17.59 -3.05 -13.91
C ARG A 81 -19.09 -2.83 -13.74
N GLN A 82 -19.67 -3.31 -12.65
CA GLN A 82 -21.09 -3.12 -12.35
C GLN A 82 -21.35 -1.68 -11.91
N GLU A 83 -20.45 -1.10 -11.12
CA GLU A 83 -20.59 0.26 -10.60
C GLU A 83 -20.23 1.32 -11.65
N MET A 84 -19.15 1.10 -12.41
CA MET A 84 -18.59 2.06 -13.35
C MET A 84 -18.20 1.37 -14.68
N PRO A 85 -19.18 0.92 -15.48
CA PRO A 85 -18.93 0.10 -16.67
C PRO A 85 -18.10 0.82 -17.75
N GLU A 86 -18.24 2.14 -17.88
CA GLU A 86 -17.46 2.94 -18.84
C GLU A 86 -16.00 3.10 -18.40
N LEU A 87 -15.78 3.17 -17.08
CA LEU A 87 -14.44 3.29 -16.52
C LEU A 87 -13.74 1.93 -16.44
N TYR A 88 -14.45 0.82 -16.36
CA TYR A 88 -13.83 -0.50 -16.34
C TYR A 88 -14.34 -1.34 -17.49
N PRO A 89 -13.80 -1.18 -18.72
CA PRO A 89 -14.11 -2.10 -19.81
C PRO A 89 -13.46 -3.46 -19.56
N GLN A 90 -13.67 -4.40 -20.49
CA GLN A 90 -12.87 -5.63 -20.51
C GLN A 90 -11.39 -5.25 -20.74
N PRO A 91 -10.45 -5.69 -19.88
CA PRO A 91 -9.04 -5.39 -20.08
C PRO A 91 -8.51 -6.07 -21.35
N ILE A 92 -7.64 -5.35 -22.06
CA ILE A 92 -6.89 -5.82 -23.24
C ILE A 92 -5.87 -6.88 -22.80
N ALA A 93 -5.23 -6.65 -21.66
CA ALA A 93 -4.27 -7.56 -21.06
C ALA A 93 -4.42 -7.58 -19.53
N GLN A 94 -4.14 -8.73 -18.93
CA GLN A 94 -4.07 -8.89 -17.48
C GLN A 94 -2.90 -9.78 -17.10
N HIS A 95 -2.15 -9.40 -16.07
CA HIS A 95 -1.01 -10.17 -15.57
C HIS A 95 -0.95 -10.13 -14.05
N MET A 96 -0.74 -11.29 -13.44
CA MET A 96 -0.41 -11.36 -12.01
C MET A 96 0.98 -10.74 -11.80
N THR A 97 1.08 -9.91 -10.77
CA THR A 97 2.33 -9.28 -10.33
C THR A 97 2.58 -9.55 -8.85
N VAL A 98 3.85 -9.47 -8.45
CA VAL A 98 4.28 -9.61 -7.06
C VAL A 98 4.96 -8.30 -6.69
N VAL A 99 4.42 -7.62 -5.69
CA VAL A 99 4.94 -6.33 -5.23
C VAL A 99 5.51 -6.51 -3.83
N THR A 100 6.76 -6.09 -3.67
CA THR A 100 7.45 -6.12 -2.37
C THR A 100 7.76 -4.70 -1.95
N CYS A 101 7.48 -4.37 -0.69
CA CYS A 101 7.83 -3.10 -0.10
C CYS A 101 8.58 -3.31 1.22
N GLU A 102 9.34 -2.29 1.61
CA GLU A 102 10.01 -2.22 2.90
C GLU A 102 9.20 -1.32 3.83
N LEU A 103 8.84 -1.84 5.01
CA LEU A 103 8.26 -1.06 6.08
C LEU A 103 9.37 -0.71 7.07
N THR A 104 9.61 0.58 7.25
CA THR A 104 10.38 1.10 8.38
C THR A 104 9.47 1.10 9.60
N ASP A 105 9.66 0.13 10.48
CA ASP A 105 9.12 0.21 11.84
C ASP A 105 9.66 1.52 12.43
N GLY A 106 8.77 2.43 12.87
CA GLY A 106 9.14 3.73 13.44
C GLY A 106 9.89 3.67 14.77
N SER A 107 10.53 2.55 15.10
CA SER A 107 11.30 2.33 16.33
C SER A 107 12.74 2.84 16.27
N ASP A 108 13.06 3.74 15.33
CA ASP A 108 14.33 4.49 15.27
C ASP A 108 14.10 6.01 15.37
N SER A 109 13.34 6.44 16.37
CA SER A 109 13.42 7.82 16.88
C SER A 109 13.78 7.83 18.36
N CYS A 110 14.84 7.11 18.71
CA CYS A 110 15.60 7.35 19.92
C CYS A 110 16.65 8.44 19.63
N ASP A 111 16.24 9.72 19.59
CA ASP A 111 17.18 10.84 19.76
C ASP A 111 16.41 12.10 20.21
N VAL A 112 15.71 11.99 21.34
CA VAL A 112 15.61 13.13 22.25
C VAL A 112 16.83 13.04 23.16
N PRO A 113 17.81 13.95 23.08
CA PRO A 113 18.91 13.93 24.02
C PRO A 113 18.34 14.11 25.43
N SER A 114 18.58 13.13 26.28
CA SER A 114 18.41 13.23 27.74
C SER A 114 19.08 14.52 28.20
N CYS A 115 18.26 15.53 28.51
CA CYS A 115 18.74 16.74 29.17
C CYS A 115 19.37 16.32 30.51
N PRO A 116 20.61 16.72 30.79
CA PRO A 116 21.28 16.37 32.03
C PRO A 116 20.59 17.05 33.21
N ASP A 117 20.26 16.23 34.21
CA ASP A 117 19.92 16.60 35.57
C ASP A 117 20.95 17.63 36.09
N LYS A 118 20.53 18.89 36.17
CA LYS A 118 21.30 19.96 36.79
C LYS A 118 20.38 20.84 37.63
N GLY A 119 20.32 20.48 38.90
CA GLY A 119 20.51 21.46 39.96
C GLY A 119 19.25 22.12 40.49
N LYS A 120 18.87 21.72 41.71
CA LYS A 120 18.32 22.54 42.80
C LYS A 120 17.71 23.90 42.38
N TYR A 121 16.38 23.96 42.34
CA TYR A 121 15.64 25.18 42.61
C TYR A 121 14.65 24.90 43.76
N GLU A 122 14.84 25.63 44.86
CA GLU A 122 14.03 25.60 46.07
C GLU A 122 12.64 26.25 45.84
N PRO A 123 11.61 25.93 46.64
CA PRO A 123 10.28 26.49 46.49
C PRO A 123 10.22 27.92 47.03
N ILE A 124 9.59 28.83 46.28
CA ILE A 124 9.17 30.13 46.81
C ILE A 124 7.64 30.15 46.80
N CYS A 125 7.05 29.95 47.98
CA CYS A 125 5.70 30.42 48.28
C CYS A 125 5.76 31.92 48.55
N ALA A 126 4.83 32.68 47.98
CA ALA A 126 4.41 33.99 48.46
C ALA A 126 2.89 33.99 48.58
#